data_AF-A0A4R6K0E0-F1
#
_entry.id   AF-A0A4R6K0E0-F1
#
_cell.length_a   1.000
_cell.length_b   1.000
_cell.length_c   1.000
_cell.angle_alpha   90.00
_cell.angle_beta   90.00
_cell.angle_gamma   90.00
#
_symmetry.space_group_name_H-M   'P 1'
#
loop_
_entity.id
_entity.type
_entity.pdbx_description
1 polymer ?
#
loop_
_entity_poly.entity_id
_entity_poly.type
_entity_poly.pdbx_seq_one_letter_code
_entity_poly.pdbx_strand_id
1 'polypeptide(L)'
;MRNGDQQVKIRAVTMVAVVAAIAGTYLHAPPVMAAPAKPVVALAEDPPTVEVPPLITETWNGTTGVSTTDDRWRKAVADVAEFTAEPEIRDAALAALATGDPAVILKFATVDKPALEKQVAARKKQEAADNLAAIRALAGTGGAYFNAEVQRVLAGTDSDRAAFLAYGADVARDRDAQVARNAAERAAALRERVRIVAAAAPAESNVKRAAEAALSGDDAAVSAFLNGGYLTAARADAAEREQYLKDLEARNKAAEELSDLAQRSARANVARRQMLVAHGEAVRALQQAANAMASAANAARHASRVLAGGGTATQKASELTVANNEAKRQLGYAEQAAREAAIAAATSAAAADDLLDTGLDYGAEWTLIAQGMNEAATAAVGAAQTAQYAIEATIATNSAQGAQAQAEAHAQQAIKWRKHAEEHAKAAAKLAAAAAKQAAAAKTAAARTKKAREQAEAAEAKAWAAAEQARRHREVAEAQAAEAKRQRQIAEAERANAAAARQRAEAQASAAANARANADAQAGIAANARRQAAAADSAADSANKRAWDQENNAMRARDDAMAAERAEQTAKAEAATRRA
;
A
#
# COMPACT_ATOMS: atom_id res chain seq x y z
N MET A 1 2.57 -56.86 -2.36
CA MET A 1 3.37 -57.13 -1.15
C MET A 1 3.89 -55.79 -0.65
N ARG A 2 3.52 -55.45 0.60
CA ARG A 2 4.21 -54.62 1.63
C ARG A 2 4.97 -53.36 1.16
N ASN A 3 4.88 -52.18 1.76
CA ASN A 3 4.28 -51.58 2.96
C ASN A 3 4.45 -50.06 2.69
N GLY A 4 3.70 -49.09 3.17
CA GLY A 4 2.75 -49.02 4.27
C GLY A 4 2.67 -47.52 4.60
N ASP A 5 1.44 -47.04 4.72
CA ASP A 5 1.08 -45.77 5.35
C ASP A 5 1.89 -45.53 6.63
N GLN A 6 2.33 -44.29 6.86
CA GLN A 6 2.12 -43.68 8.17
C GLN A 6 2.19 -42.15 8.09
N GLN A 7 1.01 -41.54 8.24
CA GLN A 7 0.88 -40.18 8.72
C GLN A 7 1.44 -40.06 10.14
N VAL A 8 2.20 -39.01 10.40
CA VAL A 8 2.26 -38.40 11.73
C VAL A 8 2.09 -36.89 11.58
N LYS A 9 0.89 -36.44 11.98
CA LYS A 9 0.56 -35.04 12.27
C LYS A 9 1.33 -34.62 13.51
N ILE A 10 2.10 -33.54 13.44
CA ILE A 10 2.50 -32.78 14.64
C ILE A 10 2.11 -31.33 14.43
N ARG A 11 0.98 -30.97 15.06
CA ARG A 11 0.64 -29.60 15.44
C ARG A 11 1.47 -29.26 16.67
N ALA A 12 2.25 -28.18 16.63
CA ALA A 12 2.82 -27.57 17.81
C ALA A 12 2.51 -26.07 17.77
N VAL A 13 1.43 -25.70 18.44
CA VAL A 13 1.13 -24.35 18.92
C VAL A 13 1.89 -24.19 20.23
N THR A 14 2.75 -23.17 20.36
CA THR A 14 3.17 -22.69 21.69
C THR A 14 3.28 -21.17 21.68
N MET A 15 2.27 -20.53 22.27
CA MET A 15 2.36 -19.18 22.85
C MET A 15 3.30 -19.23 24.06
N VAL A 16 4.15 -18.22 24.24
CA VAL A 16 4.64 -17.83 25.56
C VAL A 16 4.40 -16.33 25.72
N ALA A 17 3.38 -16.01 26.49
CA ALA A 17 3.21 -14.75 27.19
C ALA A 17 3.88 -14.90 28.56
N VAL A 18 4.66 -13.90 28.98
CA VAL A 18 5.11 -13.73 30.37
C VAL A 18 4.60 -12.38 30.84
N VAL A 19 3.61 -12.42 31.72
CA VAL A 19 3.15 -11.29 32.54
C VAL A 19 3.44 -11.64 34.00
N ALA A 20 4.21 -10.73 34.61
CA ALA A 20 4.24 -10.26 35.99
C ALA A 20 3.77 -11.15 37.17
N ALA A 21 4.58 -11.14 38.24
CA ALA A 21 4.18 -10.73 39.61
C ALA A 21 5.31 -11.07 40.60
N ILE A 22 5.89 -10.18 41.43
CA ILE A 22 5.41 -9.40 42.61
C ILE A 22 6.36 -9.75 43.76
N ALA A 23 6.94 -8.72 44.37
CA ALA A 23 7.16 -8.51 45.82
C ALA A 23 8.23 -7.39 45.92
N GLY A 24 7.96 -6.16 46.35
CA GLY A 24 7.15 -5.75 47.47
C GLY A 24 8.09 -5.40 48.62
N THR A 25 8.34 -4.11 48.86
CA THR A 25 8.10 -3.42 50.14
C THR A 25 8.62 -1.98 50.11
N TYR A 26 7.80 -1.13 50.73
CA TYR A 26 7.97 0.26 51.09
C TYR A 26 9.22 0.56 51.94
N LEU A 27 9.71 1.81 51.86
CA LEU A 27 10.10 2.74 52.95
C LEU A 27 11.06 3.79 52.34
N HIS A 28 10.65 5.05 52.12
CA HIS A 28 10.73 6.15 53.08
C HIS A 28 12.02 6.19 53.92
N ALA A 29 12.93 7.12 53.60
CA ALA A 29 13.79 7.82 54.57
C ALA A 29 14.53 9.03 53.89
N PRO A 30 14.93 10.05 54.68
CA PRO A 30 15.11 11.45 54.27
C PRO A 30 16.57 11.85 53.96
N PRO A 31 16.87 13.11 53.58
CA PRO A 31 18.22 13.57 53.29
C PRO A 31 18.86 14.19 54.54
N VAL A 32 20.07 13.77 54.93
CA VAL A 32 20.91 14.53 55.86
C VAL A 32 22.41 14.29 55.59
N MET A 33 23.11 15.42 55.56
CA MET A 33 24.52 15.67 55.90
C MET A 33 25.64 15.53 54.87
N ALA A 34 26.25 16.70 54.68
CA ALA A 34 27.59 16.94 54.21
C ALA A 34 28.63 16.06 54.91
N ALA A 35 29.60 15.62 54.11
CA ALA A 35 30.85 15.02 54.54
C ALA A 35 31.99 15.65 53.70
N PRO A 36 33.27 15.48 54.07
CA PRO A 36 34.02 16.50 54.79
C PRO A 36 35.18 17.06 53.96
N ALA A 37 35.65 18.24 54.35
CA ALA A 37 36.95 18.73 53.92
C ALA A 37 38.06 17.74 54.36
N LYS A 38 38.96 17.41 53.42
CA LYS A 38 40.20 16.69 53.68
C LYS A 38 41.40 17.55 53.23
N PRO A 39 42.57 17.31 53.84
CA PRO A 39 43.32 18.36 54.52
C PRO A 39 44.58 18.79 53.77
N VAL A 40 45.10 19.96 54.11
CA VAL A 40 46.50 20.30 53.81
C VAL A 40 47.28 20.36 55.13
N VAL A 41 48.10 19.33 55.26
CA VAL A 41 49.34 19.13 56.03
C VAL A 41 49.77 20.26 56.98
N ALA A 42 49.87 19.86 58.26
CA ALA A 42 50.59 20.56 59.31
C ALA A 42 52.11 20.39 59.16
N LEU A 43 52.86 21.49 59.23
CA LEU A 43 54.24 21.48 59.71
C LEU A 43 54.22 21.81 61.20
N ALA A 44 54.79 20.93 62.00
CA ALA A 44 55.04 21.11 63.41
C ALA A 44 56.47 21.65 63.60
N GLU A 45 56.59 22.81 64.23
CA GLU A 45 57.76 23.21 65.02
C GLU A 45 57.24 23.91 66.27
N ASP A 46 57.62 23.39 67.43
CA ASP A 46 57.41 23.94 68.76
C ASP A 46 58.76 24.54 69.26
N PRO A 47 58.81 25.43 70.26
CA PRO A 47 58.95 26.88 70.08
C PRO A 47 60.26 27.45 70.69
N PRO A 48 60.58 28.75 70.48
CA PRO A 48 61.23 29.55 71.50
C PRO A 48 60.19 30.35 72.29
N THR A 49 60.21 30.18 73.61
CA THR A 49 59.49 30.98 74.61
C THR A 49 59.70 32.48 74.39
N VAL A 50 58.65 33.19 74.03
CA VAL A 50 58.58 34.65 74.17
C VAL A 50 57.87 34.94 75.49
N GLU A 51 58.59 35.59 76.40
CA GLU A 51 58.04 36.10 77.66
C GLU A 51 56.82 36.98 77.36
N VAL A 52 55.66 36.60 77.91
CA VAL A 52 54.44 37.41 77.86
C VAL A 52 54.60 38.57 78.85
N PRO A 53 54.68 39.84 78.41
CA PRO A 53 54.54 40.97 79.33
C PRO A 53 53.10 40.97 79.88
N PRO A 54 52.85 41.42 81.12
CA PRO A 54 51.55 41.32 81.76
C PRO A 54 50.42 41.91 80.90
N LEU A 55 49.25 41.23 80.89
CA LEU A 55 48.04 41.73 80.24
C LEU A 55 47.66 43.10 80.81
N ILE A 56 47.72 44.14 79.98
CA ILE A 56 47.07 45.41 80.25
C ILE A 56 45.56 45.20 80.04
N THR A 57 44.81 45.06 81.13
CA THR A 57 43.35 44.96 81.14
C THR A 57 42.68 46.32 80.96
N GLU A 58 43.01 47.04 79.89
CA GLU A 58 42.30 48.26 79.48
C GLU A 58 41.45 47.98 78.24
N THR A 59 40.15 48.27 78.32
CA THR A 59 39.23 48.24 77.18
C THR A 59 39.66 49.29 76.16
N TRP A 60 40.20 48.85 75.02
CA TRP A 60 40.55 49.73 73.91
C TRP A 60 39.27 50.37 73.32
N ASN A 61 39.16 51.69 73.48
CA ASN A 61 37.99 52.49 73.09
C ASN A 61 38.04 53.05 71.65
N GLY A 62 38.90 52.50 70.79
CA GLY A 62 39.08 52.96 69.40
C GLY A 62 39.57 54.40 69.22
N THR A 63 39.91 55.13 70.29
CA THR A 63 40.24 56.57 70.22
C THR A 63 41.45 56.99 71.06
N THR A 64 42.03 56.10 71.86
CA THR A 64 43.29 56.34 72.59
C THR A 64 44.47 55.74 71.83
N GLY A 65 45.42 56.59 71.41
CA GLY A 65 46.68 56.16 70.75
C GLY A 65 46.77 56.30 69.22
N VAL A 66 45.80 56.91 68.53
CA VAL A 66 45.89 57.19 67.09
C VAL A 66 46.19 58.68 66.87
N SER A 67 47.37 59.00 66.33
CA SER A 67 47.70 60.38 65.95
C SER A 67 46.83 60.84 64.78
N THR A 68 46.31 62.06 64.86
CA THR A 68 45.61 62.80 63.79
C THR A 68 46.61 63.23 62.72
N THR A 69 47.21 62.28 62.03
CA THR A 69 48.17 62.54 60.95
C THR A 69 47.46 62.44 59.60
N ASP A 70 47.41 63.55 58.86
CA ASP A 70 46.77 63.72 57.55
C ASP A 70 47.03 62.59 56.54
N ASP A 71 48.20 61.98 56.58
CA ASP A 71 48.64 61.00 55.60
C ASP A 71 47.88 59.67 55.64
N ARG A 72 47.35 59.26 56.80
CA ARG A 72 46.59 57.99 56.91
C ARG A 72 45.23 58.08 56.23
N TRP A 73 44.51 59.18 56.45
CA TRP A 73 43.20 59.40 55.82
C TRP A 73 43.35 59.69 54.33
N ARG A 74 44.38 60.44 53.93
CA ARG A 74 44.72 60.64 52.51
C ARG A 74 44.98 59.30 51.80
N LYS A 75 45.73 58.39 52.43
CA LYS A 75 45.98 57.04 51.88
C LYS A 75 44.71 56.19 51.81
N ALA A 76 43.89 56.17 52.87
CA ALA A 76 42.63 55.41 52.87
C ALA A 76 41.62 55.90 51.83
N VAL A 77 41.56 57.21 51.57
CA VAL A 77 40.69 57.78 50.52
C VAL A 77 41.28 57.55 49.13
N ALA A 78 42.61 57.54 48.97
CA ALA A 78 43.27 57.15 47.73
C ALA A 78 42.98 55.68 47.35
N ASP A 79 43.01 54.77 48.32
CA ASP A 79 42.64 53.36 48.09
C ASP A 79 41.18 53.24 47.66
N VAL A 80 40.27 54.06 48.20
CA VAL A 80 38.86 54.11 47.77
C VAL A 80 38.75 54.63 46.33
N ALA A 81 39.49 55.68 45.98
CA ALA A 81 39.54 56.23 44.62
C ALA A 81 40.13 55.26 43.59
N GLU A 82 41.02 54.35 43.99
CA GLU A 82 41.64 53.38 43.08
C GLU A 82 40.84 52.08 42.96
N PHE A 83 40.31 51.55 44.06
CA PHE A 83 39.78 50.19 44.11
C PHE A 83 38.24 50.08 44.21
N THR A 84 37.52 51.20 44.31
CA THR A 84 36.04 51.15 44.38
C THR A 84 35.43 51.04 42.98
N ALA A 85 34.61 50.01 42.78
CA ALA A 85 33.96 49.72 41.51
C ALA A 85 32.92 50.80 41.13
N GLU A 86 32.24 51.34 42.14
CA GLU A 86 31.17 52.31 41.99
C GLU A 86 31.71 53.71 41.65
N PRO A 87 31.35 54.26 40.47
CA PRO A 87 31.86 55.55 40.02
C PRO A 87 31.51 56.69 40.99
N GLU A 88 30.32 56.66 41.60
CA GLU A 88 29.84 57.72 42.49
C GLU A 88 30.69 57.86 43.77
N ILE A 89 31.19 56.75 44.32
CA ILE A 89 32.05 56.75 45.53
C ILE A 89 33.49 57.08 45.13
N ARG A 90 33.94 56.56 43.97
CA ARG A 90 35.26 56.81 43.42
C ARG A 90 35.47 58.28 43.05
N ASP A 91 34.52 58.86 42.33
CA ASP A 91 34.58 60.25 41.87
C ASP A 91 34.49 61.22 43.05
N ALA A 92 33.70 60.88 44.08
CA ALA A 92 33.65 61.63 45.33
C ALA A 92 34.96 61.52 46.14
N ALA A 93 35.63 60.36 46.12
CA ALA A 93 36.95 60.18 46.74
C ALA A 93 38.03 61.00 46.01
N LEU A 94 38.04 60.98 44.67
CA LEU A 94 38.93 61.80 43.85
C LEU A 94 38.71 63.29 44.09
N ALA A 95 37.45 63.73 44.18
CA ALA A 95 37.09 65.11 44.47
C ALA A 95 37.57 65.53 45.87
N ALA A 96 37.42 64.67 46.88
CA ALA A 96 37.91 64.93 48.23
C ALA A 96 39.45 65.05 48.27
N LEU A 97 40.18 64.17 47.59
CA LEU A 97 41.64 64.22 47.49
C LEU A 97 42.16 65.46 46.76
N ALA A 98 41.45 65.91 45.71
CA ALA A 98 41.82 67.07 44.93
C ALA A 98 41.78 68.39 45.72
N THR A 99 41.01 68.46 46.81
CA THR A 99 40.95 69.66 47.67
C THR A 99 42.22 69.89 48.50
N GLY A 100 43.00 68.82 48.76
CA GLY A 100 44.17 68.87 49.63
C GLY A 100 43.89 69.16 51.11
N ASP A 101 42.64 69.43 51.48
CA ASP A 101 42.21 69.83 52.83
C ASP A 101 42.00 68.60 53.73
N PRO A 102 42.76 68.47 54.82
CA PRO A 102 42.59 67.41 55.82
C PRO A 102 41.16 67.23 56.35
N ALA A 103 40.44 68.32 56.55
CA ALA A 103 39.08 68.28 57.09
C ALA A 103 38.08 67.69 56.08
N VAL A 104 38.28 67.97 54.78
CA VAL A 104 37.45 67.46 53.69
C VAL A 104 37.72 65.97 53.45
N ILE A 105 38.98 65.54 53.50
CA ILE A 105 39.38 64.13 53.35
C ILE A 105 38.83 63.30 54.54
N LEU A 106 38.93 63.82 55.76
CA LEU A 106 38.37 63.17 56.96
C LEU A 106 36.84 63.10 56.89
N LYS A 107 36.17 64.18 56.48
CA LYS A 107 34.71 64.20 56.30
C LYS A 107 34.26 63.20 55.24
N PHE A 108 34.97 63.10 54.12
CA PHE A 108 34.67 62.09 53.11
C PHE A 108 34.78 60.68 53.70
N ALA A 109 35.89 60.38 54.41
CA ALA A 109 36.12 59.05 54.97
C ALA A 109 35.11 58.65 56.06
N THR A 110 34.62 59.59 56.87
CA THR A 110 33.80 59.33 58.06
C THR A 110 32.31 59.59 57.89
N VAL A 111 31.92 60.45 56.93
CA VAL A 111 30.51 60.89 56.76
C VAL A 111 30.04 60.62 55.33
N ASP A 112 30.73 61.17 54.33
CA ASP A 112 30.20 61.15 52.96
C ASP A 112 30.29 59.74 52.32
N LYS A 113 31.39 59.01 52.56
CA LYS A 113 31.54 57.62 52.10
C LYS A 113 30.47 56.69 52.68
N PRO A 114 30.24 56.60 54.01
CA PRO A 114 29.15 55.78 54.55
C PRO A 114 27.76 56.18 54.03
N ALA A 115 27.52 57.47 53.78
CA ALA A 115 26.27 57.95 53.21
C ALA A 115 26.08 57.51 51.75
N LEU A 116 27.12 57.61 50.92
CA LEU A 116 27.12 57.15 49.53
C LEU A 116 27.01 55.62 49.44
N GLU A 117 27.72 54.87 50.29
CA GLU A 117 27.62 53.41 50.39
C GLU A 117 26.17 52.98 50.71
N LYS A 118 25.49 53.69 51.62
CA LYS A 118 24.09 53.44 51.94
C LYS A 118 23.15 53.71 50.77
N GLN A 119 23.39 54.78 49.99
CA GLN A 119 22.60 55.10 48.79
C GLN A 119 22.80 54.06 47.69
N VAL A 120 24.04 53.68 47.41
CA VAL A 120 24.40 52.62 46.46
C VAL A 120 23.76 51.29 46.86
N ALA A 121 23.83 50.92 48.15
CA ALA A 121 23.23 49.69 48.65
C ALA A 121 21.69 49.70 48.51
N ALA A 122 21.05 50.85 48.77
CA ALA A 122 19.61 51.01 48.59
C ALA A 122 19.20 50.87 47.11
N ARG A 123 19.95 51.50 46.18
CA ARG A 123 19.73 51.35 44.73
C ARG A 123 19.90 49.89 44.29
N LYS A 124 21.00 49.23 44.66
CA LYS A 124 21.25 47.83 44.30
C LYS A 124 20.15 46.90 44.82
N LYS A 125 19.63 47.16 46.02
CA LYS A 125 18.51 46.39 46.59
C LYS A 125 17.21 46.60 45.80
N GLN A 126 16.96 47.83 45.34
CA GLN A 126 15.81 48.13 44.51
C GLN A 126 15.93 47.46 43.13
N GLU A 127 17.08 47.60 42.46
CA GLU A 127 17.36 46.94 41.18
C GLU A 127 17.23 45.41 41.28
N ALA A 128 17.71 44.81 42.38
CA ALA A 128 17.55 43.38 42.63
C ALA A 128 16.07 42.96 42.75
N ALA A 129 15.25 43.75 43.44
CA ALA A 129 13.81 43.50 43.58
C ALA A 129 13.07 43.66 42.24
N ASP A 130 13.40 44.70 41.47
CA ASP A 130 12.82 44.96 40.15
C ASP A 130 13.21 43.87 39.15
N ASN A 131 14.48 43.44 39.14
CA ASN A 131 14.96 42.33 38.32
C ASN A 131 14.27 41.00 38.68
N LEU A 132 14.09 40.72 39.98
CA LEU A 132 13.37 39.54 40.44
C LEU A 132 11.90 39.56 39.98
N ALA A 133 11.23 40.71 40.06
CA ALA A 133 9.87 40.89 39.58
C ALA A 133 9.77 40.69 38.05
N ALA A 134 10.70 41.27 37.30
CA ALA A 134 10.77 41.14 35.84
C ALA A 134 10.95 39.67 35.41
N ILE A 135 11.84 38.92 36.07
CA ILE A 135 12.09 37.51 35.71
C ILE A 135 10.93 36.61 36.11
N ARG A 136 10.25 36.87 37.23
CA ARG A 136 9.04 36.12 37.61
C ARG A 136 7.94 36.27 36.56
N ALA A 137 7.80 37.46 35.97
CA ALA A 137 6.82 37.70 34.91
C ALA A 137 7.14 36.94 33.60
N LEU A 138 8.39 36.51 33.40
CA LEU A 138 8.82 35.75 32.23
C LEU A 138 8.64 34.22 32.39
N ALA A 139 8.23 33.75 33.57
CA ALA A 139 8.03 32.31 33.79
C ALA A 139 6.88 31.78 32.93
N GLY A 140 7.15 30.75 32.11
CA GLY A 140 6.15 30.09 31.28
C GLY A 140 5.85 30.81 29.96
N THR A 141 6.53 31.93 29.65
CA THR A 141 6.27 32.70 28.43
C THR A 141 7.13 32.26 27.24
N GLY A 142 8.11 31.37 27.44
CA GLY A 142 9.01 30.90 26.38
C GLY A 142 8.96 29.39 26.14
N GLY A 143 9.92 28.89 25.36
CA GLY A 143 10.07 27.46 25.11
C GLY A 143 10.78 26.74 26.27
N ALA A 144 11.17 25.48 26.04
CA ALA A 144 11.74 24.63 27.08
C ALA A 144 13.06 25.18 27.63
N TYR A 145 13.94 25.69 26.77
CA TYR A 145 15.23 26.23 27.19
C TYR A 145 15.07 27.58 27.90
N PHE A 146 14.22 28.47 27.38
CA PHE A 146 13.91 29.74 28.03
C PHE A 146 13.32 29.54 29.43
N ASN A 147 12.32 28.67 29.57
CA ASN A 147 11.71 28.42 30.87
C ASN A 147 12.67 27.73 31.85
N ALA A 148 13.53 26.83 31.37
CA ALA A 148 14.58 26.22 32.20
C ALA A 148 15.57 27.27 32.74
N GLU A 149 15.99 28.22 31.89
CA GLU A 149 16.89 29.31 32.30
C GLU A 149 16.21 30.30 33.24
N VAL A 150 14.94 30.65 33.00
CA VAL A 150 14.16 31.47 33.95
C VAL A 150 14.10 30.81 35.33
N GLN A 151 13.84 29.50 35.40
CA GLN A 151 13.84 28.77 36.68
C GLN A 151 15.21 28.73 37.34
N ARG A 152 16.29 28.52 36.57
CA ARG A 152 17.67 28.53 37.08
C ARG A 152 18.01 29.87 37.72
N VAL A 153 17.65 30.96 37.06
CA VAL A 153 18.00 32.33 37.47
C VAL A 153 17.12 32.83 38.62
N LEU A 154 15.86 32.38 38.71
CA LEU A 154 15.01 32.61 39.89
C LEU A 154 15.58 31.95 41.16
N ALA A 155 16.25 30.80 41.02
CA ALA A 155 16.94 30.13 42.13
C ALA A 155 18.37 30.65 42.37
N GLY A 156 18.88 31.54 41.51
CA GLY A 156 20.26 32.05 41.54
C GLY A 156 20.46 33.35 42.33
N THR A 157 21.60 33.99 42.10
CA THR A 157 21.98 35.27 42.73
C THR A 157 21.40 36.49 42.01
N ASP A 158 21.49 37.68 42.61
CA ASP A 158 21.10 38.93 41.94
C ASP A 158 21.91 39.20 40.67
N SER A 159 23.17 38.78 40.65
CA SER A 159 24.03 38.90 39.47
C SER A 159 23.57 37.98 38.33
N ASP A 160 23.10 36.76 38.64
CA ASP A 160 22.54 35.85 37.62
C ASP A 160 21.28 36.44 36.98
N ARG A 161 20.45 37.11 37.79
CA ARG A 161 19.23 37.82 37.34
C ARG A 161 19.56 38.98 36.41
N ALA A 162 20.50 39.82 36.80
CA ALA A 162 20.94 40.94 35.98
C ALA A 162 21.55 40.47 34.64
N ALA A 163 22.40 39.43 34.66
CA ALA A 163 23.00 38.87 33.45
C ALA A 163 21.97 38.23 32.50
N PHE A 164 20.96 37.56 33.06
CA PHE A 164 19.86 36.99 32.27
C PHE A 164 19.04 38.05 31.55
N LEU A 165 18.67 39.14 32.24
CA LEU A 165 17.94 40.25 31.64
C LEU A 165 18.79 41.01 30.62
N ALA A 166 20.10 41.08 30.82
CA ALA A 166 21.01 41.77 29.91
C ALA A 166 21.25 41.01 28.59
N TYR A 167 21.35 39.68 28.61
CA TYR A 167 21.59 38.88 27.39
C TYR A 167 21.10 37.43 27.47
N GLY A 168 21.02 36.81 28.66
CA GLY A 168 20.68 35.39 28.79
C GLY A 168 19.27 35.03 28.29
N ALA A 169 18.32 35.95 28.40
CA ALA A 169 16.95 35.78 27.91
C ALA A 169 16.91 35.60 26.38
N ASP A 170 17.68 36.39 25.64
CA ASP A 170 17.71 36.32 24.18
C ASP A 170 18.45 35.08 23.69
N VAL A 171 19.56 34.71 24.34
CA VAL A 171 20.26 33.45 24.05
C VAL A 171 19.36 32.23 24.23
N ALA A 172 18.54 32.21 25.29
CA ALA A 172 17.63 31.09 25.54
C ALA A 172 16.46 31.06 24.53
N ARG A 173 15.92 32.22 24.13
CA ARG A 173 14.92 32.32 23.05
C ARG A 173 15.48 31.88 21.70
N ASP A 174 16.71 32.27 21.37
CA ASP A 174 17.38 31.86 20.13
C ASP A 174 17.59 30.35 20.07
N ARG A 175 17.89 29.72 21.22
CA ARG A 175 18.01 28.27 21.33
C ARG A 175 16.68 27.56 21.11
N ASP A 176 15.60 28.05 21.72
CA ASP A 176 14.25 27.53 21.47
C ASP A 176 13.84 27.70 19.99
N ALA A 177 14.10 28.88 19.41
CA ALA A 177 13.86 29.15 17.99
C ALA A 177 14.67 28.22 17.08
N GLN A 178 15.92 27.94 17.43
CA GLN A 178 16.76 27.01 16.66
C GLN A 178 16.23 25.59 16.70
N VAL A 179 15.77 25.10 17.86
CA VAL A 179 15.18 23.76 17.97
C VAL A 179 13.89 23.66 17.15
N ALA A 180 13.05 24.68 17.20
CA ALA A 180 11.84 24.74 16.37
C ALA A 180 12.17 24.76 14.87
N ARG A 181 13.16 25.55 14.45
CA ARG A 181 13.65 25.57 13.05
C ARG A 181 14.17 24.21 12.60
N ASN A 182 15.06 23.59 13.38
CA ASN A 182 15.61 22.27 13.07
C ASN A 182 14.52 21.19 12.96
N ALA A 183 13.50 21.24 13.83
CA ALA A 183 12.36 20.32 13.77
C ALA A 183 11.52 20.54 12.50
N ALA A 184 11.26 21.79 12.13
CA ALA A 184 10.53 22.14 10.92
C ALA A 184 11.28 21.74 9.63
N GLU A 185 12.60 21.97 9.57
CA GLU A 185 13.45 21.56 8.44
C GLU A 185 13.47 20.04 8.27
N ARG A 186 13.60 19.30 9.39
CA ARG A 186 13.53 17.84 9.37
C ARG A 186 12.17 17.34 8.88
N ALA A 187 11.09 17.93 9.38
CA ALA A 187 9.72 17.61 8.94
C ALA A 187 9.55 17.85 7.42
N ALA A 188 10.01 19.00 6.92
CA ALA A 188 9.98 19.32 5.50
C ALA A 188 10.80 18.33 4.65
N ALA A 189 12.01 17.96 5.11
CA ALA A 189 12.85 16.99 4.42
C ALA A 189 12.20 15.59 4.37
N LEU A 190 11.56 15.15 5.46
CA LEU A 190 10.83 13.87 5.48
C LEU A 190 9.61 13.89 4.56
N ARG A 191 8.83 14.97 4.55
CA ARG A 191 7.71 15.16 3.60
C ARG A 191 8.20 15.09 2.16
N GLU A 192 9.31 15.75 1.84
CA GLU A 192 9.84 15.73 0.48
C GLU A 192 10.29 14.33 0.06
N ARG A 193 10.91 13.56 0.96
CA ARG A 193 11.23 12.14 0.68
C ARG A 193 9.97 11.32 0.37
N VAL A 194 8.88 11.51 1.11
CA VAL A 194 7.62 10.81 0.83
C VAL A 194 6.99 11.28 -0.48
N ARG A 195 7.10 12.58 -0.83
CA ARG A 195 6.65 13.11 -2.13
C ARG A 195 7.40 12.46 -3.30
N ILE A 196 8.71 12.29 -3.18
CA ILE A 196 9.51 11.57 -4.19
C ILE A 196 9.04 10.12 -4.33
N VAL A 197 8.79 9.42 -3.21
CA VAL A 197 8.26 8.05 -3.22
C VAL A 197 6.89 7.99 -3.91
N ALA A 198 5.97 8.89 -3.59
CA ALA A 198 4.65 8.95 -4.23
C ALA A 198 4.74 9.23 -5.75
N ALA A 199 5.68 10.08 -6.17
CA ALA A 199 5.89 10.42 -7.58
C ALA A 199 6.50 9.26 -8.39
N ALA A 200 7.44 8.52 -7.79
CA ALA A 200 8.12 7.40 -8.46
C ALA A 200 7.28 6.11 -8.49
N ALA A 201 6.35 5.95 -7.56
CA ALA A 201 5.53 4.75 -7.45
C ALA A 201 4.47 4.66 -8.58
N PRO A 202 4.17 3.46 -9.12
CA PRO A 202 3.12 3.28 -10.12
C PRO A 202 1.76 3.80 -9.64
N ALA A 203 0.94 4.32 -10.56
CA ALA A 203 -0.31 5.00 -10.25
C ALA A 203 -1.27 4.20 -9.36
N GLU A 204 -1.33 2.87 -9.54
CA GLU A 204 -2.27 2.00 -8.81
C GLU A 204 -1.65 1.30 -7.59
N SER A 205 -0.35 1.51 -7.32
CA SER A 205 0.36 0.83 -6.25
C SER A 205 -0.16 1.22 -4.85
N ASN A 206 -0.17 0.24 -3.94
CA ASN A 206 -0.41 0.45 -2.52
C ASN A 206 0.62 1.42 -1.93
N VAL A 207 1.89 1.37 -2.39
CA VAL A 207 2.93 2.32 -1.96
C VAL A 207 2.56 3.76 -2.28
N LYS A 208 2.06 4.02 -3.49
CA LYS A 208 1.63 5.37 -3.87
C LYS A 208 0.45 5.86 -3.03
N ARG A 209 -0.59 5.03 -2.89
CA ARG A 209 -1.76 5.36 -2.07
C ARG A 209 -1.39 5.64 -0.62
N ALA A 210 -0.51 4.83 -0.03
CA ALA A 210 -0.04 5.02 1.34
C ALA A 210 0.83 6.28 1.50
N ALA A 211 1.67 6.59 0.51
CA ALA A 211 2.49 7.81 0.50
C ALA A 211 1.63 9.07 0.37
N GLU A 212 0.64 9.08 -0.53
CA GLU A 212 -0.31 10.19 -0.69
C GLU A 212 -1.17 10.41 0.55
N ALA A 213 -1.62 9.33 1.19
CA ALA A 213 -2.34 9.39 2.47
C ALA A 213 -1.47 9.93 3.61
N ALA A 214 -0.17 9.63 3.62
CA ALA A 214 0.76 10.19 4.60
C ALA A 214 1.03 11.68 4.36
N LEU A 215 1.11 12.11 3.09
CA LEU A 215 1.31 13.51 2.70
C LEU A 215 0.10 14.40 2.97
N SER A 216 -1.12 13.85 2.99
CA SER A 216 -2.33 14.58 3.38
C SER A 216 -2.51 14.69 4.90
N GLY A 217 -1.72 13.94 5.68
CA GLY A 217 -1.72 13.94 7.14
C GLY A 217 -0.69 14.89 7.78
N ASP A 218 -0.44 14.68 9.07
CA ASP A 218 0.53 15.44 9.86
C ASP A 218 1.96 14.86 9.76
N ASP A 219 2.91 15.48 10.46
CA ASP A 219 4.31 15.02 10.47
C ASP A 219 4.47 13.63 11.11
N ALA A 220 3.55 13.24 11.99
CA ALA A 220 3.51 11.91 12.56
C ALA A 220 3.10 10.86 11.51
N ALA A 221 2.13 11.16 10.64
CA ALA A 221 1.72 10.30 9.52
C ALA A 221 2.87 10.08 8.52
N VAL A 222 3.61 11.14 8.17
CA VAL A 222 4.80 11.08 7.31
C VAL A 222 5.88 10.20 7.94
N SER A 223 6.12 10.36 9.25
CA SER A 223 7.10 9.52 9.95
C SER A 223 6.65 8.06 10.06
N ALA A 224 5.36 7.80 10.33
CA ALA A 224 4.81 6.44 10.42
C ALA A 224 4.89 5.70 9.08
N PHE A 225 4.66 6.39 7.97
CA PHE A 225 4.87 5.83 6.64
C PHE A 225 6.33 5.40 6.43
N LEU A 226 7.29 6.28 6.75
CA LEU A 226 8.71 5.97 6.59
C LEU A 226 9.21 4.87 7.55
N ASN A 227 8.64 4.77 8.75
CA ASN A 227 9.07 3.81 9.77
C ASN A 227 8.53 2.39 9.53
N GLY A 228 7.48 2.22 8.75
CA GLY A 228 6.91 0.89 8.49
C GLY A 228 5.78 0.84 7.47
N GLY A 229 5.02 1.93 7.29
CA GLY A 229 3.93 1.99 6.31
C GLY A 229 4.38 1.70 4.88
N TYR A 230 5.56 2.19 4.47
CA TYR A 230 6.16 1.89 3.18
C TYR A 230 6.39 0.40 2.96
N LEU A 231 6.99 -0.29 3.93
CA LEU A 231 7.29 -1.72 3.81
C LEU A 231 6.01 -2.56 3.73
N THR A 232 5.00 -2.21 4.54
CA THR A 232 3.69 -2.89 4.50
C THR A 232 3.03 -2.72 3.13
N ALA A 233 3.02 -1.51 2.59
CA ALA A 233 2.46 -1.23 1.27
C ALA A 233 3.24 -1.94 0.14
N ALA A 234 4.57 -1.95 0.21
CA ALA A 234 5.42 -2.65 -0.75
C ALA A 234 5.22 -4.17 -0.73
N ARG A 235 4.98 -4.76 0.46
CA ARG A 235 4.62 -6.19 0.58
C ARG A 235 3.24 -6.49 -0.03
N ALA A 236 2.28 -5.59 0.12
CA ALA A 236 0.97 -5.73 -0.51
C ALA A 236 1.10 -5.71 -2.05
N ASP A 237 1.87 -4.76 -2.60
CA ASP A 237 2.13 -4.70 -4.05
C ASP A 237 2.83 -5.96 -4.57
N ALA A 238 3.79 -6.50 -3.82
CA ALA A 238 4.47 -7.74 -4.17
C ALA A 238 3.50 -8.94 -4.19
N ALA A 239 2.63 -9.05 -3.17
CA ALA A 239 1.63 -10.12 -3.07
C ALA A 239 0.58 -10.04 -4.19
N GLU A 240 0.09 -8.83 -4.53
CA GLU A 240 -0.84 -8.63 -5.64
C GLU A 240 -0.20 -9.02 -6.98
N ARG A 241 1.08 -8.69 -7.19
CA ARG A 241 1.82 -9.09 -8.40
C ARG A 241 2.02 -10.61 -8.48
N GLU A 242 2.38 -11.26 -7.37
CA GLU A 242 2.53 -12.71 -7.31
C GLU A 242 1.20 -13.41 -7.61
N GLN A 243 0.11 -12.92 -7.03
CA GLN A 243 -1.23 -13.44 -7.31
C GLN A 243 -1.63 -13.24 -8.78
N TYR A 244 -1.36 -12.06 -9.35
CA TYR A 244 -1.61 -11.80 -10.76
C TYR A 244 -0.83 -12.76 -11.68
N LEU A 245 0.44 -13.02 -11.40
CA LEU A 245 1.26 -13.95 -12.17
C LEU A 245 0.72 -15.38 -12.05
N LYS A 246 0.35 -15.81 -10.84
CA LYS A 246 -0.26 -17.12 -10.60
C LYS A 246 -1.58 -17.29 -11.35
N ASP A 247 -2.43 -16.25 -11.35
CA ASP A 247 -3.70 -16.26 -12.08
C ASP A 247 -3.46 -16.29 -13.61
N LEU A 248 -2.43 -15.60 -14.11
CA LEU A 248 -2.04 -15.62 -15.51
C LEU A 248 -1.52 -17.01 -15.93
N GLU A 249 -0.66 -17.63 -15.12
CA GLU A 249 -0.18 -18.99 -15.34
C GLU A 249 -1.34 -20.00 -15.32
N ALA A 250 -2.26 -19.88 -14.37
CA ALA A 250 -3.44 -20.74 -14.31
C ALA A 250 -4.34 -20.58 -15.55
N ARG A 251 -4.52 -19.35 -16.05
CA ARG A 251 -5.27 -19.08 -17.29
C ARG A 251 -4.57 -19.66 -18.51
N ASN A 252 -3.25 -19.49 -18.63
CA ASN A 252 -2.48 -20.05 -19.74
C ASN A 252 -2.54 -21.57 -19.73
N LYS A 253 -2.36 -22.20 -18.56
CA LYS A 253 -2.50 -23.65 -18.40
C LYS A 253 -3.90 -24.14 -18.76
N ALA A 254 -4.95 -23.44 -18.32
CA ALA A 254 -6.33 -23.79 -18.71
C ALA A 254 -6.56 -23.65 -20.22
N ALA A 255 -5.96 -22.65 -20.88
CA ALA A 255 -6.03 -22.48 -22.32
C ALA A 255 -5.27 -23.59 -23.08
N GLU A 256 -4.10 -23.99 -22.59
CA GLU A 256 -3.34 -25.14 -23.11
C GLU A 256 -4.13 -26.45 -22.97
N GLU A 257 -4.70 -26.71 -21.80
CA GLU A 257 -5.54 -27.90 -21.55
C GLU A 257 -6.78 -27.92 -22.46
N LEU A 258 -7.41 -26.76 -22.70
CA LEU A 258 -8.54 -26.64 -23.63
C LEU A 258 -8.12 -26.88 -25.09
N SER A 259 -6.96 -26.35 -25.50
CA SER A 259 -6.42 -26.54 -26.85
C SER A 259 -6.07 -28.02 -27.09
N ASP A 260 -5.39 -28.65 -26.15
CA ASP A 260 -5.07 -30.07 -26.18
C ASP A 260 -6.35 -30.94 -26.21
N LEU A 261 -7.34 -30.63 -25.37
CA LEU A 261 -8.64 -31.30 -25.41
C LEU A 261 -9.34 -31.12 -26.77
N ALA A 262 -9.27 -29.94 -27.37
CA ALA A 262 -9.85 -29.68 -28.70
C ALA A 262 -9.16 -30.51 -29.79
N GLN A 263 -7.82 -30.61 -29.76
CA GLN A 263 -7.06 -31.43 -30.71
C GLN A 263 -7.37 -32.92 -30.54
N ARG A 264 -7.40 -33.42 -29.30
CA ARG A 264 -7.80 -34.80 -28.99
C ARG A 264 -9.24 -35.08 -29.42
N SER A 265 -10.15 -34.14 -29.18
CA SER A 265 -11.55 -34.24 -29.62
C SER A 265 -11.70 -34.27 -31.13
N ALA A 266 -10.93 -33.47 -31.86
CA ALA A 266 -10.92 -33.49 -33.32
C ALA A 266 -10.45 -34.84 -33.86
N ARG A 267 -9.34 -35.37 -33.33
CA ARG A 267 -8.84 -36.72 -33.68
C ARG A 267 -9.87 -37.81 -33.35
N ALA A 268 -10.46 -37.78 -32.16
CA ALA A 268 -11.51 -38.72 -31.75
C ALA A 268 -12.73 -38.68 -32.69
N ASN A 269 -13.15 -37.49 -33.15
CA ASN A 269 -14.27 -37.37 -34.08
C ASN A 269 -13.94 -37.91 -35.49
N VAL A 270 -12.69 -37.79 -35.94
CA VAL A 270 -12.22 -38.42 -37.18
C VAL A 270 -12.27 -39.95 -37.04
N ALA A 271 -11.73 -40.48 -35.95
CA ALA A 271 -11.75 -41.92 -35.67
C ALA A 271 -13.18 -42.48 -35.60
N ARG A 272 -14.10 -41.82 -34.87
CA ARG A 272 -15.53 -42.22 -34.84
C ARG A 272 -16.18 -42.22 -36.22
N ARG A 273 -15.85 -41.25 -37.06
CA ARG A 273 -16.36 -41.19 -38.44
C ARG A 273 -15.86 -42.38 -39.26
N GLN A 274 -14.58 -42.73 -39.14
CA GLN A 274 -14.03 -43.91 -39.80
C GLN A 274 -14.69 -45.20 -39.31
N MET A 275 -14.93 -45.34 -38.01
CA MET A 275 -15.67 -46.49 -37.46
C MET A 275 -17.09 -46.58 -38.04
N LEU A 276 -17.82 -45.46 -38.16
CA LEU A 276 -19.17 -45.45 -38.76
C LEU A 276 -19.16 -45.88 -40.23
N VAL A 277 -18.20 -45.40 -41.01
CA VAL A 277 -18.03 -45.82 -42.41
C VAL A 277 -17.73 -47.32 -42.49
N ALA A 278 -16.78 -47.79 -41.68
CA ALA A 278 -16.42 -49.20 -41.60
C ALA A 278 -17.61 -50.09 -41.18
N HIS A 279 -18.46 -49.64 -40.26
CA HIS A 279 -19.70 -50.34 -39.92
C HIS A 279 -20.67 -50.42 -41.10
N GLY A 280 -20.86 -49.33 -41.84
CA GLY A 280 -21.69 -49.33 -43.05
C GLY A 280 -21.18 -50.30 -44.12
N GLU A 281 -19.87 -50.34 -44.33
CA GLU A 281 -19.20 -51.28 -45.23
C GLU A 281 -19.37 -52.73 -44.76
N ALA A 282 -19.16 -52.99 -43.46
CA ALA A 282 -19.33 -54.32 -42.87
C ALA A 282 -20.78 -54.83 -42.97
N VAL A 283 -21.79 -53.96 -42.80
CA VAL A 283 -23.21 -54.31 -42.98
C VAL A 283 -23.49 -54.66 -44.44
N ARG A 284 -23.00 -53.86 -45.39
CA ARG A 284 -23.17 -54.11 -46.83
C ARG A 284 -22.53 -55.44 -47.23
N ALA A 285 -21.31 -55.69 -46.78
CA ALA A 285 -20.59 -56.94 -47.01
C ALA A 285 -21.36 -58.13 -46.40
N LEU A 286 -21.83 -58.00 -45.16
CA LEU A 286 -22.64 -59.05 -44.53
C LEU A 286 -23.92 -59.36 -45.31
N GLN A 287 -24.62 -58.33 -45.80
CA GLN A 287 -25.81 -58.51 -46.64
C GLN A 287 -25.50 -59.27 -47.93
N GLN A 288 -24.40 -58.92 -48.62
CA GLN A 288 -23.97 -59.62 -49.82
C GLN A 288 -23.61 -61.09 -49.52
N ALA A 289 -22.87 -61.35 -48.44
CA ALA A 289 -22.52 -62.69 -48.00
C ALA A 289 -23.77 -63.53 -47.67
N ALA A 290 -24.74 -62.94 -46.97
CA ALA A 290 -26.00 -63.60 -46.62
C ALA A 290 -26.85 -63.94 -47.87
N ASN A 291 -26.96 -63.01 -48.81
CA ASN A 291 -27.66 -63.22 -50.08
C ASN A 291 -26.99 -64.33 -50.91
N ALA A 292 -25.67 -64.30 -51.01
CA ALA A 292 -24.90 -65.32 -51.71
C ALA A 292 -25.07 -66.71 -51.08
N MET A 293 -24.99 -66.79 -49.75
CA MET A 293 -25.25 -68.02 -49.00
C MET A 293 -26.67 -68.56 -49.27
N ALA A 294 -27.70 -67.72 -49.23
CA ALA A 294 -29.07 -68.13 -49.48
C ALA A 294 -29.27 -68.64 -50.91
N SER A 295 -28.68 -67.97 -51.91
CA SER A 295 -28.71 -68.39 -53.30
C SER A 295 -27.98 -69.72 -53.53
N ALA A 296 -26.80 -69.90 -52.93
CA ALA A 296 -26.08 -71.18 -52.97
C ALA A 296 -26.90 -72.32 -52.34
N ALA A 297 -27.53 -72.06 -51.18
CA ALA A 297 -28.41 -73.04 -50.53
C ALA A 297 -29.63 -73.40 -51.39
N ASN A 298 -30.23 -72.41 -52.08
CA ASN A 298 -31.34 -72.64 -53.00
C ASN A 298 -30.91 -73.49 -54.22
N ALA A 299 -29.72 -73.24 -54.78
CA ALA A 299 -29.14 -74.07 -55.83
C ALA A 299 -28.93 -75.52 -55.36
N ALA A 300 -28.45 -75.73 -54.14
CA ALA A 300 -28.30 -77.07 -53.56
C ALA A 300 -29.64 -77.80 -53.37
N ARG A 301 -30.68 -77.10 -52.89
CA ARG A 301 -32.03 -77.68 -52.79
C ARG A 301 -32.63 -77.98 -54.16
N HIS A 302 -32.37 -77.14 -55.16
CA HIS A 302 -32.79 -77.38 -56.53
C HIS A 302 -32.11 -78.64 -57.09
N ALA A 303 -30.79 -78.77 -56.95
CA ALA A 303 -30.06 -79.97 -57.35
C ALA A 303 -30.62 -81.25 -56.69
N SER A 304 -30.96 -81.18 -55.40
CA SER A 304 -31.59 -82.29 -54.68
C SER A 304 -32.96 -82.67 -55.28
N ARG A 305 -33.78 -81.69 -55.68
CA ARG A 305 -35.06 -81.93 -56.36
C ARG A 305 -34.89 -82.53 -57.75
N VAL A 306 -33.88 -82.08 -58.51
CA VAL A 306 -33.56 -82.63 -59.84
C VAL A 306 -33.18 -84.10 -59.74
N LEU A 307 -32.36 -84.46 -58.75
CA LEU A 307 -31.98 -85.86 -58.52
C LEU A 307 -33.20 -86.74 -58.22
N ALA A 308 -34.09 -86.28 -57.34
CA ALA A 308 -35.31 -86.99 -56.94
C ALA A 308 -36.43 -87.00 -58.00
N GLY A 309 -36.41 -86.06 -58.94
CA GLY A 309 -37.41 -85.92 -60.00
C GLY A 309 -37.33 -86.99 -61.09
N GLY A 310 -38.29 -86.98 -62.01
CA GLY A 310 -38.25 -87.81 -63.23
C GLY A 310 -37.25 -87.28 -64.26
N GLY A 311 -36.97 -88.07 -65.30
CA GLY A 311 -36.10 -87.68 -66.41
C GLY A 311 -34.89 -88.60 -66.60
N THR A 312 -34.25 -88.49 -67.76
CA THR A 312 -33.04 -89.27 -68.09
C THR A 312 -31.81 -88.73 -67.34
N ALA A 313 -30.81 -89.59 -67.12
CA ALA A 313 -29.56 -89.20 -66.45
C ALA A 313 -28.86 -88.02 -67.13
N THR A 314 -28.93 -87.93 -68.46
CA THR A 314 -28.37 -86.83 -69.27
C THR A 314 -29.11 -85.51 -69.04
N GLN A 315 -30.45 -85.54 -68.99
CA GLN A 315 -31.25 -84.34 -68.70
C GLN A 315 -30.93 -83.79 -67.30
N LYS A 316 -30.90 -84.67 -66.29
CA LYS A 316 -30.52 -84.31 -64.92
C LYS A 316 -29.10 -83.75 -64.83
N ALA A 317 -28.15 -84.34 -65.55
CA ALA A 317 -26.75 -83.89 -65.55
C ALA A 317 -26.60 -82.43 -66.05
N SER A 318 -27.38 -82.03 -67.06
CA SER A 318 -27.40 -80.64 -67.56
C SER A 318 -27.87 -79.67 -66.47
N GLU A 319 -29.03 -79.93 -65.86
CA GLU A 319 -29.60 -79.07 -64.80
C GLU A 319 -28.70 -79.00 -63.55
N LEU A 320 -28.13 -80.14 -63.14
CA LEU A 320 -27.19 -80.18 -62.02
C LEU A 320 -25.91 -79.38 -62.31
N THR A 321 -25.45 -79.37 -63.56
CA THR A 321 -24.30 -78.53 -63.98
C THR A 321 -24.63 -77.04 -63.85
N VAL A 322 -25.84 -76.63 -64.25
CA VAL A 322 -26.30 -75.24 -64.07
C VAL A 322 -26.35 -74.87 -62.58
N ALA A 323 -26.91 -75.74 -61.74
CA ALA A 323 -26.96 -75.52 -60.29
C ALA A 323 -25.55 -75.41 -59.68
N ASN A 324 -24.61 -76.25 -60.11
CA ASN A 324 -23.22 -76.21 -59.64
C ASN A 324 -22.51 -74.91 -60.04
N ASN A 325 -22.69 -74.47 -61.29
CA ASN A 325 -22.12 -73.22 -61.76
C ASN A 325 -22.67 -72.01 -61.00
N GLU A 326 -23.97 -72.01 -60.68
CA GLU A 326 -24.56 -70.97 -59.83
C GLU A 326 -23.99 -71.01 -58.41
N ALA A 327 -23.89 -72.18 -57.78
CA ALA A 327 -23.29 -72.28 -56.44
C ALA A 327 -21.84 -71.81 -56.40
N LYS A 328 -21.04 -72.11 -57.44
CA LYS A 328 -19.66 -71.60 -57.58
C LYS A 328 -19.60 -70.08 -57.70
N ARG A 329 -20.50 -69.47 -58.50
CA ARG A 329 -20.59 -67.99 -58.59
C ARG A 329 -20.93 -67.39 -57.24
N GLN A 330 -21.93 -67.93 -56.56
CA GLN A 330 -22.36 -67.45 -55.26
C GLN A 330 -21.27 -67.62 -54.19
N LEU A 331 -20.51 -68.72 -54.22
CA LEU A 331 -19.33 -68.87 -53.38
C LEU A 331 -18.31 -67.74 -53.63
N GLY A 332 -18.01 -67.43 -54.89
CA GLY A 332 -17.11 -66.31 -55.22
C GLY A 332 -17.60 -64.96 -54.67
N TYR A 333 -18.90 -64.69 -54.74
CA TYR A 333 -19.49 -63.47 -54.12
C TYR A 333 -19.40 -63.49 -52.59
N ALA A 334 -19.66 -64.64 -51.94
CA ALA A 334 -19.51 -64.77 -50.50
C ALA A 334 -18.05 -64.55 -50.05
N GLU A 335 -17.07 -65.08 -50.79
CA GLU A 335 -15.65 -64.89 -50.49
C GLU A 335 -15.20 -63.43 -50.65
N GLN A 336 -15.68 -62.75 -51.69
CA GLN A 336 -15.44 -61.32 -51.85
C GLN A 336 -16.03 -60.52 -50.69
N ALA A 337 -17.30 -60.78 -50.36
CA ALA A 337 -17.96 -60.12 -49.25
C ALA A 337 -17.26 -60.38 -47.91
N ALA A 338 -16.75 -61.59 -47.66
CA ALA A 338 -15.97 -61.89 -46.47
C ALA A 338 -14.64 -61.10 -46.42
N ARG A 339 -13.95 -60.91 -47.55
CA ARG A 339 -12.75 -60.06 -47.62
C ARG A 339 -13.08 -58.59 -47.33
N GLU A 340 -14.17 -58.07 -47.89
CA GLU A 340 -14.63 -56.71 -47.63
C GLU A 340 -14.99 -56.51 -46.15
N ALA A 341 -15.68 -57.48 -45.54
CA ALA A 341 -15.98 -57.44 -44.10
C ALA A 341 -14.71 -57.50 -43.22
N ALA A 342 -13.69 -58.26 -43.62
CA ALA A 342 -12.42 -58.32 -42.92
C ALA A 342 -11.66 -56.99 -42.97
N ILE A 343 -11.64 -56.32 -44.12
CA ILE A 343 -11.05 -54.97 -44.28
C ILE A 343 -11.79 -53.98 -43.39
N ALA A 344 -13.12 -53.97 -43.44
CA ALA A 344 -13.94 -53.09 -42.61
C ALA A 344 -13.69 -53.32 -41.10
N ALA A 345 -13.57 -54.57 -40.66
CA ALA A 345 -13.24 -54.89 -39.27
C ALA A 345 -11.84 -54.38 -38.86
N ALA A 346 -10.83 -54.51 -39.74
CA ALA A 346 -9.49 -53.99 -39.49
C ALA A 346 -9.46 -52.46 -39.41
N THR A 347 -10.15 -51.77 -40.33
CA THR A 347 -10.30 -50.30 -40.30
C THR A 347 -10.99 -49.84 -39.03
N SER A 348 -12.05 -50.53 -38.60
CA SER A 348 -12.76 -50.23 -37.36
C SER A 348 -11.88 -50.47 -36.12
N ALA A 349 -10.99 -51.46 -36.13
CA ALA A 349 -10.04 -51.71 -35.05
C ALA A 349 -8.97 -50.60 -34.94
N ALA A 350 -8.34 -50.22 -36.07
CA ALA A 350 -7.36 -49.13 -36.08
C ALA A 350 -7.96 -47.80 -35.60
N ALA A 351 -9.18 -47.47 -36.03
CA ALA A 351 -9.88 -46.29 -35.55
C ALA A 351 -10.28 -46.38 -34.06
N ALA A 352 -10.49 -47.58 -33.52
CA ALA A 352 -10.70 -47.75 -32.08
C ALA A 352 -9.41 -47.53 -31.28
N ASP A 353 -8.26 -47.95 -31.80
CA ASP A 353 -6.95 -47.66 -31.20
C ASP A 353 -6.67 -46.14 -31.18
N ASP A 354 -6.97 -45.44 -32.29
CA ASP A 354 -6.89 -43.97 -32.34
C ASP A 354 -7.77 -43.29 -31.27
N LEU A 355 -8.95 -43.84 -30.98
CA LEU A 355 -9.81 -43.33 -29.89
C LEU A 355 -9.19 -43.54 -28.51
N LEU A 356 -8.59 -44.71 -28.27
CA LEU A 356 -7.92 -45.01 -27.01
C LEU A 356 -6.73 -44.07 -26.78
N ASP A 357 -5.93 -43.80 -27.82
CA ASP A 357 -4.79 -42.88 -27.76
C ASP A 357 -5.18 -41.44 -27.44
N THR A 358 -6.38 -41.01 -27.84
CA THR A 358 -6.89 -39.67 -27.47
C THR A 358 -7.38 -39.59 -26.00
N GLY A 359 -7.54 -40.73 -25.32
CA GLY A 359 -8.19 -40.82 -24.02
C GLY A 359 -9.70 -40.53 -24.06
N LEU A 360 -10.29 -40.36 -25.25
CA LEU A 360 -11.72 -40.18 -25.49
C LEU A 360 -12.32 -41.49 -26.03
N ASP A 361 -12.08 -42.56 -25.27
CA ASP A 361 -12.35 -43.97 -25.58
C ASP A 361 -13.82 -44.33 -25.88
N TYR A 362 -14.76 -43.41 -25.64
CA TYR A 362 -16.15 -43.61 -25.97
C TYR A 362 -16.33 -43.90 -27.46
N GLY A 363 -16.82 -45.11 -27.74
CA GLY A 363 -17.02 -45.60 -29.10
C GLY A 363 -16.11 -46.78 -29.46
N ALA A 364 -14.99 -46.98 -28.76
CA ALA A 364 -14.02 -48.03 -29.11
C ALA A 364 -14.63 -49.44 -29.07
N GLU A 365 -15.56 -49.71 -28.15
CA GLU A 365 -16.24 -51.01 -28.05
C GLU A 365 -17.08 -51.40 -29.27
N TRP A 366 -17.45 -50.42 -30.11
CA TRP A 366 -18.25 -50.68 -31.31
C TRP A 366 -17.47 -51.48 -32.35
N THR A 367 -16.13 -51.49 -32.29
CA THR A 367 -15.29 -52.33 -33.16
C THR A 367 -15.66 -53.83 -33.08
N LEU A 368 -16.13 -54.29 -31.91
CA LEU A 368 -16.58 -55.67 -31.70
C LEU A 368 -17.76 -56.05 -32.61
N ILE A 369 -18.56 -55.07 -33.02
CA ILE A 369 -19.68 -55.28 -33.95
C ILE A 369 -19.15 -55.57 -35.36
N ALA A 370 -18.17 -54.79 -35.85
CA ALA A 370 -17.56 -55.03 -37.15
C ALA A 370 -16.82 -56.38 -37.18
N GLN A 371 -16.12 -56.74 -36.11
CA GLN A 371 -15.50 -58.05 -35.95
C GLN A 371 -16.54 -59.18 -36.00
N GLY A 372 -17.68 -59.03 -35.32
CA GLY A 372 -18.78 -60.01 -35.39
C GLY A 372 -19.39 -60.14 -36.79
N MET A 373 -19.50 -59.03 -37.54
CA MET A 373 -19.96 -59.07 -38.95
C MET A 373 -18.97 -59.80 -39.85
N ASN A 374 -17.67 -59.62 -39.65
CA ASN A 374 -16.63 -60.38 -40.35
C ASN A 374 -16.70 -61.89 -40.02
N GLU A 375 -16.85 -62.25 -38.74
CA GLU A 375 -17.05 -63.65 -38.32
C GLU A 375 -18.28 -64.27 -39.01
N ALA A 376 -19.39 -63.51 -39.13
CA ALA A 376 -20.61 -63.95 -39.79
C ALA A 376 -20.46 -64.08 -41.32
N ALA A 377 -19.77 -63.13 -41.98
CA ALA A 377 -19.49 -63.21 -43.41
C ALA A 377 -18.59 -64.42 -43.74
N THR A 378 -17.59 -64.70 -42.90
CA THR A 378 -16.74 -65.89 -43.02
C THR A 378 -17.55 -67.18 -42.84
N ALA A 379 -18.51 -67.20 -41.91
CA ALA A 379 -19.43 -68.32 -41.73
C ALA A 379 -20.31 -68.56 -42.96
N ALA A 380 -20.76 -67.48 -43.63
CA ALA A 380 -21.53 -67.56 -44.86
C ALA A 380 -20.73 -68.18 -46.03
N VAL A 381 -19.41 -67.94 -46.12
CA VAL A 381 -18.51 -68.62 -47.07
C VAL A 381 -18.52 -70.13 -46.84
N GLY A 382 -18.31 -70.58 -45.59
CA GLY A 382 -18.34 -72.02 -45.27
C GLY A 382 -19.68 -72.68 -45.60
N ALA A 383 -20.78 -71.94 -45.41
CA ALA A 383 -22.12 -72.38 -45.79
C ALA A 383 -22.31 -72.49 -47.32
N ALA A 384 -21.81 -71.53 -48.09
CA ALA A 384 -21.85 -71.57 -49.55
C ALA A 384 -20.96 -72.71 -50.11
N GLN A 385 -19.78 -72.93 -49.53
CA GLN A 385 -18.91 -74.07 -49.87
C GLN A 385 -19.61 -75.40 -49.61
N THR A 386 -20.28 -75.53 -48.47
CA THR A 386 -21.09 -76.72 -48.16
C THR A 386 -22.17 -76.96 -49.22
N ALA A 387 -22.89 -75.91 -49.61
CA ALA A 387 -23.93 -76.01 -50.63
C ALA A 387 -23.35 -76.47 -51.98
N GLN A 388 -22.17 -75.97 -52.36
CA GLN A 388 -21.46 -76.45 -53.55
C GLN A 388 -21.10 -77.94 -53.43
N TYR A 389 -20.49 -78.37 -52.33
CA TYR A 389 -20.12 -79.79 -52.13
C TYR A 389 -21.34 -80.71 -52.12
N ALA A 390 -22.49 -80.25 -51.61
CA ALA A 390 -23.74 -80.99 -51.69
C ALA A 390 -24.22 -81.19 -53.14
N ILE A 391 -24.06 -80.19 -54.00
CA ILE A 391 -24.37 -80.30 -55.43
C ILE A 391 -23.39 -81.24 -56.13
N GLU A 392 -22.10 -81.13 -55.85
CA GLU A 392 -21.08 -82.03 -56.40
C GLU A 392 -21.32 -83.49 -56.00
N ALA A 393 -21.71 -83.73 -54.74
CA ALA A 393 -22.13 -85.06 -54.31
C ALA A 393 -23.40 -85.54 -55.04
N THR A 394 -24.36 -84.65 -55.27
CA THR A 394 -25.59 -84.95 -56.04
C THR A 394 -25.27 -85.33 -57.49
N ILE A 395 -24.32 -84.62 -58.12
CA ILE A 395 -23.81 -84.94 -59.46
C ILE A 395 -23.17 -86.33 -59.47
N ALA A 396 -22.30 -86.62 -58.50
CA ALA A 396 -21.64 -87.92 -58.39
C ALA A 396 -22.66 -89.07 -58.25
N THR A 397 -23.70 -88.88 -57.42
CA THR A 397 -24.79 -89.86 -57.29
C THR A 397 -25.54 -90.08 -58.60
N ASN A 398 -25.86 -89.02 -59.36
CA ASN A 398 -26.51 -89.14 -60.68
C ASN A 398 -25.65 -89.91 -61.70
N SER A 399 -24.31 -89.82 -61.59
CA SER A 399 -23.37 -90.55 -62.48
C SER A 399 -23.11 -92.01 -62.10
N ALA A 400 -23.49 -92.45 -60.89
CA ALA A 400 -23.23 -93.82 -60.45
C ALA A 400 -24.15 -94.83 -61.18
N GLN A 401 -23.54 -95.87 -61.78
CA GLN A 401 -24.25 -96.90 -62.54
C GLN A 401 -24.56 -98.13 -61.68
N GLY A 402 -25.85 -98.50 -61.59
CA GLY A 402 -26.33 -99.65 -60.83
C GLY A 402 -26.65 -99.34 -59.35
N ALA A 403 -27.57 -100.12 -58.76
CA ALA A 403 -28.12 -99.85 -57.43
C ALA A 403 -27.06 -99.88 -56.31
N GLN A 404 -26.04 -100.73 -56.45
CA GLN A 404 -24.97 -100.85 -55.44
C GLN A 404 -24.01 -99.65 -55.47
N ALA A 405 -23.59 -99.20 -56.65
CA ALA A 405 -22.76 -97.99 -56.78
C ALA A 405 -23.52 -96.73 -56.31
N GLN A 406 -24.83 -96.67 -56.53
CA GLN A 406 -25.68 -95.59 -56.01
C GLN A 406 -25.78 -95.64 -54.47
N ALA A 407 -25.95 -96.83 -53.88
CA ALA A 407 -25.98 -96.98 -52.43
C ALA A 407 -24.65 -96.58 -51.77
N GLU A 408 -23.51 -96.96 -52.36
CA GLU A 408 -22.18 -96.53 -51.90
C GLU A 408 -21.98 -95.02 -52.05
N ALA A 409 -22.42 -94.43 -53.16
CA ALA A 409 -22.40 -92.98 -53.38
C ALA A 409 -23.27 -92.24 -52.35
N HIS A 410 -24.46 -92.77 -52.03
CA HIS A 410 -25.33 -92.22 -50.99
C HIS A 410 -24.72 -92.33 -49.59
N ALA A 411 -24.03 -93.42 -49.27
CA ALA A 411 -23.33 -93.57 -48.00
C ALA A 411 -22.19 -92.54 -47.85
N GLN A 412 -21.39 -92.34 -48.90
CA GLN A 412 -20.35 -91.31 -48.94
C GLN A 412 -20.93 -89.89 -48.88
N GLN A 413 -22.04 -89.66 -49.57
CA GLN A 413 -22.80 -88.41 -49.50
C GLN A 413 -23.26 -88.15 -48.05
N ALA A 414 -23.84 -89.14 -47.37
CA ALA A 414 -24.29 -89.00 -45.98
C ALA A 414 -23.16 -88.66 -45.01
N ILE A 415 -21.97 -89.27 -45.17
CA ILE A 415 -20.78 -88.94 -44.38
C ILE A 415 -20.38 -87.47 -44.59
N LYS A 416 -20.33 -87.01 -45.84
CA LYS A 416 -20.03 -85.61 -46.17
C LYS A 416 -21.08 -84.65 -45.61
N TRP A 417 -22.37 -84.96 -45.74
CA TRP A 417 -23.44 -84.18 -45.14
C TRP A 417 -23.32 -84.06 -43.63
N ARG A 418 -22.93 -85.14 -42.93
CA ARG A 418 -22.73 -85.09 -41.48
C ARG A 418 -21.58 -84.15 -41.11
N LYS A 419 -20.44 -84.25 -41.81
CA LYS A 419 -19.30 -83.34 -41.62
C LYS A 419 -19.71 -81.88 -41.83
N HIS A 420 -20.46 -81.62 -42.90
CA HIS A 420 -20.93 -80.27 -43.20
C HIS A 420 -22.00 -79.77 -42.23
N ALA A 421 -22.89 -80.63 -41.72
CA ALA A 421 -23.84 -80.28 -40.67
C ALA A 421 -23.10 -79.88 -39.37
N GLU A 422 -22.02 -80.57 -39.02
CA GLU A 422 -21.14 -80.20 -37.90
C GLU A 422 -20.45 -78.84 -38.16
N GLU A 423 -19.99 -78.57 -39.38
CA GLU A 423 -19.43 -77.27 -39.78
C GLU A 423 -20.47 -76.14 -39.72
N HIS A 424 -21.70 -76.39 -40.17
CA HIS A 424 -22.83 -75.46 -40.06
C HIS A 424 -23.23 -75.18 -38.61
N ALA A 425 -23.25 -76.21 -37.75
CA ALA A 425 -23.52 -76.03 -36.33
C ALA A 425 -22.46 -75.13 -35.68
N LYS A 426 -21.18 -75.30 -36.04
CA LYS A 426 -20.09 -74.41 -35.60
C LYS A 426 -20.27 -72.98 -36.13
N ALA A 427 -20.66 -72.83 -37.40
CA ALA A 427 -20.93 -71.53 -38.01
C ALA A 427 -22.12 -70.79 -37.34
N ALA A 428 -23.21 -71.51 -37.07
CA ALA A 428 -24.38 -70.99 -36.36
C ALA A 428 -24.03 -70.59 -34.91
N ALA A 429 -23.21 -71.38 -34.22
CA ALA A 429 -22.70 -71.03 -32.89
C ALA A 429 -21.85 -69.75 -32.91
N LYS A 430 -21.00 -69.55 -33.93
CA LYS A 430 -20.25 -68.29 -34.13
C LYS A 430 -21.17 -67.10 -34.37
N LEU A 431 -22.22 -67.26 -35.19
CA LEU A 431 -23.24 -66.24 -35.43
C LEU A 431 -24.00 -65.87 -34.14
N ALA A 432 -24.40 -66.87 -33.34
CA ALA A 432 -25.05 -66.64 -32.05
C ALA A 432 -24.12 -65.91 -31.07
N ALA A 433 -22.83 -66.26 -31.04
CA ALA A 433 -21.82 -65.57 -30.23
C ALA A 433 -21.64 -64.11 -30.69
N ALA A 434 -21.61 -63.84 -32.00
CA ALA A 434 -21.56 -62.48 -32.54
C ALA A 434 -22.81 -61.65 -32.17
N ALA A 435 -24.01 -62.25 -32.26
CA ALA A 435 -25.25 -61.59 -31.83
C ALA A 435 -25.26 -61.28 -30.32
N ALA A 436 -24.74 -62.20 -29.49
CA ALA A 436 -24.58 -61.97 -28.06
C ALA A 436 -23.60 -60.81 -27.76
N LYS A 437 -22.49 -60.72 -28.49
CA LYS A 437 -21.54 -59.58 -28.40
C LYS A 437 -22.24 -58.25 -28.76
N GLN A 438 -23.05 -58.23 -29.83
CA GLN A 438 -23.82 -57.04 -30.23
C GLN A 438 -24.85 -56.63 -29.17
N ALA A 439 -25.57 -57.58 -28.58
CA ALA A 439 -26.53 -57.30 -27.50
C ALA A 439 -25.84 -56.74 -26.24
N ALA A 440 -24.66 -57.28 -25.87
CA ALA A 440 -23.86 -56.77 -24.77
C ALA A 440 -23.33 -55.34 -25.03
N ALA A 441 -22.88 -55.07 -26.26
CA ALA A 441 -22.47 -53.72 -26.68
C ALA A 441 -23.64 -52.73 -26.61
N ALA A 442 -24.82 -53.11 -27.09
CA ALA A 442 -26.03 -52.28 -27.01
C ALA A 442 -26.45 -51.98 -25.56
N LYS A 443 -26.39 -52.97 -24.67
CA LYS A 443 -26.67 -52.77 -23.23
C LYS A 443 -25.69 -51.80 -22.58
N THR A 444 -24.40 -51.93 -22.92
CA THR A 444 -23.34 -51.04 -22.43
C THR A 444 -23.54 -49.62 -22.94
N ALA A 445 -23.86 -49.46 -24.22
CA ALA A 445 -24.19 -48.16 -24.81
C ALA A 445 -25.39 -47.51 -24.12
N ALA A 446 -26.48 -48.24 -23.89
CA ALA A 446 -27.66 -47.72 -23.19
C ALA A 446 -27.32 -47.22 -21.77
N ALA A 447 -26.52 -47.99 -21.01
CA ALA A 447 -26.07 -47.58 -19.68
C ALA A 447 -25.19 -46.32 -19.72
N ARG A 448 -24.29 -46.22 -20.71
CA ARG A 448 -23.44 -45.05 -20.91
C ARG A 448 -24.23 -43.81 -21.32
N THR A 449 -25.21 -43.94 -22.23
CA THR A 449 -26.10 -42.84 -22.62
C THR A 449 -26.86 -42.28 -21.43
N LYS A 450 -27.35 -43.15 -20.54
CA LYS A 450 -28.00 -42.71 -19.30
C LYS A 450 -27.05 -41.89 -18.42
N LYS A 451 -25.82 -42.38 -18.21
CA LYS A 451 -24.80 -41.67 -17.43
C LYS A 451 -24.40 -40.34 -18.08
N ALA A 452 -24.25 -40.30 -19.40
CA ALA A 452 -23.91 -39.08 -20.14
C ALA A 452 -25.01 -38.01 -20.00
N ARG A 453 -26.28 -38.43 -20.02
CA ARG A 453 -27.41 -37.54 -19.74
C ARG A 453 -27.33 -36.95 -18.33
N GLU A 454 -27.13 -37.78 -17.31
CA GLU A 454 -26.99 -37.33 -15.91
C GLU A 454 -25.83 -36.35 -15.74
N GLN A 455 -24.70 -36.59 -16.44
CA GLN A 455 -23.54 -35.69 -16.44
C GLN A 455 -23.83 -34.37 -17.15
N ALA A 456 -24.56 -34.38 -18.27
CA ALA A 456 -24.96 -33.18 -18.99
C ALA A 456 -25.92 -32.31 -18.16
N GLU A 457 -26.90 -32.92 -17.51
CA GLU A 457 -27.83 -32.23 -16.59
C GLU A 457 -27.06 -31.59 -15.41
N ALA A 458 -26.05 -32.29 -14.86
CA ALA A 458 -25.19 -31.73 -13.81
C ALA A 458 -24.28 -30.59 -14.30
N ALA A 459 -23.76 -30.68 -15.53
CA ALA A 459 -22.95 -29.62 -16.14
C ALA A 459 -23.77 -28.36 -16.43
N GLU A 460 -25.00 -28.53 -16.92
CA GLU A 460 -25.96 -27.44 -17.12
C GLU A 460 -26.25 -26.71 -15.80
N ALA A 461 -26.55 -27.44 -14.72
CA ALA A 461 -26.79 -26.85 -13.41
C ALA A 461 -25.60 -26.02 -12.90
N LYS A 462 -24.36 -26.51 -13.12
CA LYS A 462 -23.14 -25.76 -12.77
C LYS A 462 -22.95 -24.52 -13.63
N ALA A 463 -23.24 -24.60 -14.93
CA ALA A 463 -23.15 -23.46 -15.84
C ALA A 463 -24.13 -22.35 -15.45
N TRP A 464 -25.37 -22.71 -15.08
CA TRP A 464 -26.35 -21.75 -14.56
C TRP A 464 -25.89 -21.09 -13.25
N ALA A 465 -25.33 -21.86 -12.32
CA ALA A 465 -24.78 -21.31 -11.08
C ALA A 465 -23.62 -20.33 -11.33
N ALA A 466 -22.71 -20.67 -12.26
CA ALA A 466 -21.62 -19.79 -12.65
C ALA A 466 -22.11 -18.51 -13.35
N ALA A 467 -23.12 -18.62 -14.24
CA ALA A 467 -23.74 -17.48 -14.90
C ALA A 467 -24.41 -16.53 -13.89
N GLU A 468 -25.09 -17.07 -12.88
CA GLU A 468 -25.70 -16.30 -11.80
C GLU A 468 -24.63 -15.55 -10.97
N GLN A 469 -23.52 -16.21 -10.64
CA GLN A 469 -22.39 -15.56 -9.96
C GLN A 469 -21.78 -14.44 -10.81
N ALA A 470 -21.57 -14.67 -12.11
CA ALA A 470 -21.07 -13.66 -13.03
C ALA A 470 -22.04 -12.46 -13.16
N ARG A 471 -23.35 -12.69 -13.09
CA ARG A 471 -24.35 -11.61 -13.04
C ARG A 471 -24.19 -10.78 -11.77
N ARG A 472 -24.09 -11.43 -10.59
CA ARG A 472 -23.86 -10.74 -9.31
C ARG A 472 -22.57 -9.93 -9.31
N HIS A 473 -21.48 -10.45 -9.86
CA HIS A 473 -20.23 -9.71 -9.99
C HIS A 473 -20.36 -8.47 -10.88
N ARG A 474 -21.12 -8.56 -11.98
CA ARG A 474 -21.42 -7.39 -12.83
C ARG A 474 -22.26 -6.35 -12.08
N GLU A 475 -23.32 -6.76 -11.39
CA GLU A 475 -24.15 -5.86 -10.58
C GLU A 475 -23.31 -5.11 -9.51
N VAL A 476 -22.40 -5.81 -8.83
CA VAL A 476 -21.47 -5.19 -7.86
C VAL A 476 -20.50 -4.23 -8.55
N ALA A 477 -19.93 -4.60 -9.70
CA ALA A 477 -19.01 -3.73 -10.45
C ALA A 477 -19.71 -2.46 -10.95
N GLU A 478 -20.96 -2.57 -11.42
CA GLU A 478 -21.79 -1.43 -11.82
C GLU A 478 -22.09 -0.51 -10.64
N ALA A 479 -22.42 -1.07 -9.46
CA ALA A 479 -22.64 -0.29 -8.24
C ALA A 479 -21.37 0.46 -7.81
N GLN A 480 -20.20 -0.19 -7.88
CA GLN A 480 -18.92 0.44 -7.59
C GLN A 480 -18.57 1.54 -8.60
N ALA A 481 -18.83 1.34 -9.89
CA ALA A 481 -18.62 2.36 -10.91
C ALA A 481 -19.53 3.58 -10.70
N ALA A 482 -20.79 3.37 -10.32
CA ALA A 482 -21.71 4.44 -9.96
C ALA A 482 -21.22 5.22 -8.73
N GLU A 483 -20.71 4.53 -7.71
CA GLU A 483 -20.12 5.17 -6.54
C GLU A 483 -18.87 5.98 -6.90
N ALA A 484 -17.96 5.43 -7.70
CA ALA A 484 -16.79 6.15 -8.18
C ALA A 484 -17.17 7.42 -8.96
N LYS A 485 -18.24 7.37 -9.77
CA LYS A 485 -18.78 8.54 -10.46
C LYS A 485 -19.32 9.59 -9.47
N ARG A 486 -20.06 9.18 -8.43
CA ARG A 486 -20.53 10.09 -7.37
C ARG A 486 -19.36 10.78 -6.66
N GLN A 487 -18.32 10.03 -6.30
CA GLN A 487 -17.14 10.57 -5.63
C GLN A 487 -16.39 11.59 -6.51
N ARG A 488 -16.30 11.36 -7.83
CA ARG A 488 -15.74 12.35 -8.77
C ARG A 488 -16.55 13.65 -8.78
N GLN A 489 -17.88 13.57 -8.80
CA GLN A 489 -18.73 14.75 -8.77
C GLN A 489 -18.56 15.55 -7.46
N ILE A 490 -18.44 14.87 -6.32
CA ILE A 490 -18.15 15.50 -5.03
C ILE A 490 -16.79 16.21 -5.07
N ALA A 491 -15.75 15.54 -5.58
CA ALA A 491 -14.42 16.13 -5.69
C ALA A 491 -14.38 17.35 -6.63
N GLU A 492 -15.13 17.32 -7.74
CA GLU A 492 -15.27 18.45 -8.65
C GLU A 492 -16.00 19.63 -8.00
N ALA A 493 -17.09 19.36 -7.27
CA ALA A 493 -17.81 20.38 -6.52
C ALA A 493 -16.92 21.03 -5.45
N GLU A 494 -16.12 20.22 -4.74
CA GLU A 494 -15.21 20.73 -3.72
C GLU A 494 -14.08 21.58 -4.32
N ARG A 495 -13.57 21.20 -5.50
CA ARG A 495 -12.62 22.04 -6.25
C ARG A 495 -13.23 23.39 -6.63
N ALA A 496 -14.48 23.41 -7.08
CA ALA A 496 -15.19 24.64 -7.40
C ALA A 496 -15.39 25.52 -6.15
N ASN A 497 -15.78 24.92 -5.02
CA ASN A 497 -15.90 25.62 -3.73
C ASN A 497 -14.57 26.24 -3.28
N ALA A 498 -13.47 25.49 -3.37
CA ALA A 498 -12.14 25.97 -3.02
C ALA A 498 -11.66 27.09 -3.96
N ALA A 499 -12.00 27.05 -5.25
CA ALA A 499 -11.73 28.14 -6.19
C ALA A 499 -12.53 29.41 -5.83
N ALA A 500 -13.82 29.27 -5.51
CA ALA A 500 -14.66 30.39 -5.09
C ALA A 500 -14.17 31.01 -3.76
N ALA A 501 -13.73 30.19 -2.81
CA ALA A 501 -13.15 30.67 -1.55
C ALA A 501 -11.88 31.49 -1.79
N ARG A 502 -10.99 31.05 -2.70
CA ARG A 502 -9.80 31.81 -3.11
C ARG A 502 -10.16 33.16 -3.72
N GLN A 503 -11.12 33.21 -4.64
CA GLN A 503 -11.58 34.48 -5.22
C GLN A 503 -12.15 35.44 -4.16
N ARG A 504 -12.92 34.94 -3.19
CA ARG A 504 -13.42 35.77 -2.07
C ARG A 504 -12.29 36.30 -1.20
N ALA A 505 -11.28 35.47 -0.91
CA ALA A 505 -10.11 35.89 -0.13
C ALA A 505 -9.30 36.97 -0.87
N GLU A 506 -9.10 36.81 -2.18
CA GLU A 506 -8.44 37.83 -3.03
C GLU A 506 -9.23 39.15 -3.07
N ALA A 507 -10.55 39.08 -3.20
CA ALA A 507 -11.40 40.27 -3.16
C ALA A 507 -11.34 40.99 -1.81
N GLN A 508 -11.33 40.25 -0.70
CA GLN A 508 -11.16 40.81 0.65
C GLN A 508 -9.78 41.43 0.85
N ALA A 509 -8.72 40.78 0.34
CA ALA A 509 -7.36 41.33 0.38
C ALA A 509 -7.27 42.65 -0.41
N SER A 510 -7.88 42.73 -1.59
CA SER A 510 -7.95 43.95 -2.39
C SER A 510 -8.73 45.07 -1.67
N ALA A 511 -9.88 44.74 -1.07
CA ALA A 511 -10.66 45.70 -0.27
C ALA A 511 -9.86 46.23 0.93
N ALA A 512 -9.14 45.35 1.64
CA ALA A 512 -8.27 45.75 2.74
C ALA A 512 -7.09 46.62 2.28
N ALA A 513 -6.49 46.33 1.11
CA ALA A 513 -5.44 47.15 0.52
C ALA A 513 -5.95 48.56 0.15
N ASN A 514 -7.14 48.66 -0.46
CA ASN A 514 -7.78 49.94 -0.77
C ASN A 514 -8.12 50.74 0.49
N ALA A 515 -8.59 50.08 1.55
CA ALA A 515 -8.87 50.73 2.83
C ALA A 515 -7.58 51.30 3.46
N ARG A 516 -6.46 50.57 3.39
CA ARG A 516 -5.15 51.07 3.85
C ARG A 516 -4.69 52.26 3.02
N ALA A 517 -4.76 52.19 1.69
CA ALA A 517 -4.39 53.31 0.82
C ALA A 517 -5.23 54.58 1.11
N ASN A 518 -6.53 54.43 1.37
CA ASN A 518 -7.38 55.55 1.77
C ASN A 518 -7.00 56.11 3.15
N ALA A 519 -6.68 55.25 4.12
CA ALA A 519 -6.22 55.67 5.43
C ALA A 519 -4.90 56.45 5.36
N ASP A 520 -3.95 55.98 4.53
CA ASP A 520 -2.67 56.66 4.29
C ASP A 520 -2.87 58.02 3.60
N ALA A 521 -3.78 58.11 2.63
CA ALA A 521 -4.15 59.37 1.98
C ALA A 521 -4.74 60.37 2.99
N GLN A 522 -5.66 59.92 3.86
CA GLN A 522 -6.24 60.76 4.92
C GLN A 522 -5.18 61.19 5.94
N ALA A 523 -4.28 60.30 6.34
CA ALA A 523 -3.15 60.63 7.22
C ALA A 523 -2.24 61.71 6.59
N GLY A 524 -1.99 61.62 5.28
CA GLY A 524 -1.27 62.65 4.52
C GLY A 524 -1.98 64.01 4.50
N ILE A 525 -3.29 64.03 4.28
CA ILE A 525 -4.11 65.26 4.35
C ILE A 525 -4.05 65.86 5.76
N ALA A 526 -4.22 65.04 6.80
CA ALA A 526 -4.16 65.49 8.19
C ALA A 526 -2.77 66.05 8.55
N ALA A 527 -1.69 65.40 8.09
CA ALA A 527 -0.33 65.91 8.28
C ALA A 527 -0.10 67.25 7.56
N ASN A 528 -0.64 67.41 6.34
CA ASN A 528 -0.61 68.70 5.63
C ASN A 528 -1.39 69.80 6.36
N ALA A 529 -2.60 69.49 6.85
CA ALA A 529 -3.39 70.43 7.63
C ALA A 529 -2.67 70.86 8.92
N ARG A 530 -2.02 69.92 9.63
CA ARG A 530 -1.19 70.24 10.80
C ARG A 530 -0.02 71.15 10.46
N ARG A 531 0.66 70.92 9.32
CA ARG A 531 1.74 71.80 8.84
C ARG A 531 1.25 73.20 8.52
N GLN A 532 0.09 73.33 7.87
CA GLN A 532 -0.52 74.63 7.57
C GLN A 532 -0.95 75.35 8.86
N ALA A 533 -1.55 74.64 9.81
CA ALA A 533 -1.92 75.19 11.12
C ALA A 533 -0.69 75.71 11.88
N ALA A 534 0.39 74.90 11.97
CA ALA A 534 1.63 75.33 12.62
C ALA A 534 2.28 76.55 11.94
N ALA A 535 2.20 76.65 10.60
CA ALA A 535 2.65 77.82 9.87
C ALA A 535 1.78 79.06 10.15
N ALA A 536 0.46 78.89 10.25
CA ALA A 536 -0.47 79.95 10.60
C ALA A 536 -0.26 80.43 12.04
N ASP A 537 -0.06 79.52 13.01
CA ASP A 537 0.27 79.85 14.39
C ASP A 537 1.57 80.65 14.48
N SER A 538 2.61 80.22 13.75
CA SER A 538 3.89 80.95 13.68
C SER A 538 3.74 82.37 13.08
N ALA A 539 2.88 82.51 12.07
CA ALA A 539 2.56 83.80 11.47
C ALA A 539 1.77 84.70 12.43
N ALA A 540 0.80 84.13 13.16
CA ALA A 540 0.01 84.82 14.18
C ALA A 540 0.89 85.31 15.35
N ASP A 541 1.79 84.46 15.86
CA ASP A 541 2.78 84.84 16.88
C ASP A 541 3.69 85.97 16.41
N SER A 542 4.13 85.92 15.14
CA SER A 542 4.94 86.97 14.53
C SER A 542 4.17 88.29 14.40
N ALA A 543 2.89 88.24 14.04
CA ALA A 543 2.03 89.42 13.96
C ALA A 543 1.75 90.01 15.35
N ASN A 544 1.51 89.16 16.35
CA ASN A 544 1.32 89.57 17.74
C ASN A 544 2.56 90.27 18.30
N LYS A 545 3.76 89.74 18.06
CA LYS A 545 5.03 90.42 18.42
C LYS A 545 5.15 91.80 17.79
N ARG A 546 4.87 91.93 16.48
CA ARG A 546 4.88 93.24 15.80
C ARG A 546 3.86 94.21 16.40
N ALA A 547 2.68 93.72 16.79
CA ALA A 547 1.67 94.56 17.45
C ALA A 547 2.19 95.08 18.80
N TRP A 548 2.79 94.23 19.63
CA TRP A 548 3.44 94.62 20.88
C TRP A 548 4.59 95.61 20.66
N ASP A 549 5.41 95.42 19.62
CA ASP A 549 6.47 96.36 19.27
C ASP A 549 5.91 97.74 18.88
N GLN A 550 4.80 97.78 18.13
CA GLN A 550 4.12 99.02 17.78
C GLN A 550 3.47 99.70 18.99
N GLU A 551 2.85 98.94 19.89
CA GLU A 551 2.32 99.43 21.18
C GLU A 551 3.43 100.09 22.01
N ASN A 552 4.59 99.43 22.12
CA ASN A 552 5.76 99.96 22.81
C ASN A 552 6.30 101.25 22.16
N ASN A 553 6.34 101.30 20.83
CA ASN A 553 6.73 102.50 20.10
C ASN A 553 5.73 103.65 20.33
N ALA A 554 4.43 103.36 20.34
CA ALA A 554 3.38 104.34 20.62
C ALA A 554 3.47 104.86 22.06
N MET A 555 3.72 103.99 23.04
CA MET A 555 3.97 104.39 24.43
C MET A 555 5.19 105.31 24.55
N ARG A 556 6.31 104.95 23.91
CA ARG A 556 7.52 105.81 23.87
C ARG A 556 7.21 107.17 23.24
N ALA A 557 6.55 107.20 22.10
CA ALA A 557 6.17 108.44 21.43
C ALA A 557 5.24 109.31 22.29
N ARG A 558 4.32 108.69 23.04
CA ARG A 558 3.44 109.39 24.00
C ARG A 558 4.25 109.98 25.16
N ASP A 559 5.16 109.22 25.72
CA ASP A 559 5.99 109.67 26.85
C ASP A 559 6.96 110.79 26.41
N ASP A 560 7.53 110.70 25.21
CA ASP A 560 8.31 111.76 24.57
C ASP A 560 7.47 113.03 24.35
N ALA A 561 6.23 112.88 23.89
CA ALA A 561 5.31 114.00 23.71
C ALA A 561 4.95 114.67 25.05
N MET A 562 4.67 113.90 26.11
CA MET A 562 4.44 114.44 27.45
C MET A 562 5.70 115.12 28.02
N ALA A 563 6.89 114.58 27.76
CA ALA A 563 8.15 115.21 28.17
C ALA A 563 8.36 116.55 27.45
N ALA A 564 8.07 116.62 26.14
CA ALA A 564 8.11 117.85 25.37
C ALA A 564 7.08 118.88 25.87
N GLU A 565 5.85 118.45 26.18
CA GLU A 565 4.81 119.32 26.74
C GLU A 565 5.20 119.88 28.11
N ARG A 566 5.78 119.06 29.00
CA ARG A 566 6.33 119.54 30.28
C ARG A 566 7.46 120.54 30.06
N ALA A 567 8.36 120.29 29.12
CA ALA A 567 9.44 121.23 28.79
C ALA A 567 8.88 122.57 28.28
N GLU A 568 7.83 122.55 27.46
CA GLU A 568 7.14 123.74 26.99
C GLU A 568 6.44 124.50 28.14
N GLN A 569 5.75 123.80 29.04
CA GLN A 569 5.12 124.40 30.22
C GLN A 569 6.16 125.02 31.17
N THR A 570 7.31 124.36 31.34
CA THR A 570 8.43 124.88 32.16
C THR A 570 9.01 126.14 31.50
N ALA A 571 9.22 126.14 30.19
CA ALA A 571 9.66 127.32 29.44
C ALA A 571 8.65 128.49 29.50
N LYS A 572 7.34 128.20 29.44
CA LYS A 572 6.27 129.20 29.63
C LYS A 572 6.23 129.75 31.07
N ALA A 573 6.47 128.91 32.08
CA ALA A 573 6.55 129.34 33.47
C ALA A 573 7.78 130.22 33.75
N GLU A 574 8.94 129.91 33.14
CA GLU A 574 10.14 130.76 33.18
C GLU A 574 9.94 132.09 32.42
N ALA A 575 9.16 132.09 31.34
CA ALA A 575 8.82 133.31 30.62
C ALA A 575 7.83 134.21 31.39
N ALA A 576 6.91 133.62 32.16
CA ALA A 576 5.94 134.35 32.99
C ALA A 576 6.60 134.98 34.24
N THR A 577 7.65 134.36 34.79
CA THR A 577 8.42 134.90 35.93
C THR A 577 9.38 136.04 35.54
N ARG A 578 9.70 136.23 34.26
CA ARG A 578 10.47 137.39 33.76
C ARG A 578 9.63 138.63 33.40
N ARG A 579 8.32 138.61 33.65
CA ARG A 579 7.38 139.74 33.42
C ARG A 579 6.76 140.31 34.71
N ALA A 580 7.23 139.86 35.87
CA ALA A 580 7.08 140.54 37.16
C ALA A 580 8.44 141.19 37.51
#